data_AF-A0A3D4YP18-F1
#
_entry.id   AF-A0A3D4YP18-F1
#
_cell.length_a   1.000
_cell.length_b   1.000
_cell.length_c   1.000
_cell.angle_alpha   90.00
_cell.angle_beta   90.00
_cell.angle_gamma   90.00
#
_symmetry.space_group_name_H-M   'P 1'
#
loop_
_entity.id
_entity.type
_entity.pdbx_description
1 polymer ?
#
loop_
_entity_poly.entity_id
_entity_poly.type
_entity_poly.pdbx_seq_one_letter_code
_entity_poly.pdbx_strand_id
1 'polypeptide(L)'
;LPVPLDRVAYRKAISLLEQRGIIENGRLSRYGKSVEAMPVDRSWAELLVNADDDLVPYLAVMSSIESLHRMTREERDLSGVIVPGSDHLTAYNLYAEAFAHCGYIGEVYGLPRHLFDESIEGWAEQRGVLVKAIEDAALATASIYRALGMELPTKMVNARDHIYRKFAELLAQYMPFDLVVNEHTADGTEARVSKTSVAGSWGAIAGDLRYFADRSGIPRAAIEGTQIPMELIHRYATRGRVEVVYDPRRKHGPLMLKRSLDYFGFELESELETVEEFPPELAKEARHVLAQALARGEAKHFAVKKNREAIEEIREAYKRSGGETKRLGLPELTALYEDQLARVSSMDDFQSARLGVDSEQFVPFEVRERLDRLPNQVTIRDRDVEIDYDVEERDGERRGVARLRLPEKVARTLTAAEVPALDRPARFVVLRGQRGAVRADTLEDLQERLAQPWSPDEVEETQDDRSMLSHAESEVRRIAGEFRRHQRGGDHRHGARHGPRGGPRPSGRGRGGSNEGGRARGPGRSSDPRRRRRGR
;
A
#
# COMPACT_ATOMS: atom_id res chain seq x y z
N LEU A 1 -6.89 35.21 -9.86
CA LEU A 1 -6.39 35.07 -8.46
C LEU A 1 -5.24 34.08 -8.50
N PRO A 2 -4.09 34.34 -7.84
CA PRO A 2 -3.04 33.34 -7.77
C PRO A 2 -3.60 32.09 -7.08
N VAL A 3 -3.47 30.94 -7.73
CA VAL A 3 -3.91 29.65 -7.19
C VAL A 3 -3.12 29.41 -5.90
N PRO A 4 -3.78 29.10 -4.77
CA PRO A 4 -3.08 28.84 -3.52
C PRO A 4 -2.14 27.65 -3.70
N LEU A 5 -0.88 27.82 -3.26
CA LEU A 5 0.12 26.77 -3.33
C LEU A 5 -0.32 25.59 -2.47
N ASP A 6 -0.44 24.42 -3.09
CA ASP A 6 -0.60 23.16 -2.36
C ASP A 6 0.71 22.87 -1.60
N ARG A 7 0.66 23.02 -0.28
CA ARG A 7 1.80 22.81 0.62
C ARG A 7 2.28 21.36 0.63
N VAL A 8 1.40 20.40 0.39
CA VAL A 8 1.75 18.97 0.38
C VAL A 8 2.49 18.66 -0.91
N ALA A 9 1.95 19.08 -2.06
CA ALA A 9 2.60 18.92 -3.36
C ALA A 9 3.97 19.62 -3.38
N TYR A 10 4.05 20.84 -2.83
CA TYR A 10 5.31 21.57 -2.72
C TYR A 10 6.37 20.81 -1.90
N ARG A 11 6.01 20.30 -0.71
CA ARG A 11 6.94 19.53 0.13
C ARG A 11 7.43 18.27 -0.58
N LYS A 12 6.54 17.54 -1.24
CA LYS A 12 6.90 16.34 -2.02
C LYS A 12 7.89 16.68 -3.14
N ALA A 13 7.64 17.77 -3.88
CA ALA A 13 8.52 18.23 -4.94
C ALA A 13 9.90 18.62 -4.41
N ILE A 14 9.97 19.35 -3.29
CA ILE A 14 11.25 19.72 -2.66
C ILE A 14 12.00 18.47 -2.19
N SER A 15 11.36 17.55 -1.49
CA SER A 15 12.00 16.31 -1.04
C SER A 15 12.53 15.47 -2.20
N LEU A 16 11.81 15.42 -3.33
CA LEU A 16 12.29 14.76 -4.54
C LEU A 16 13.54 15.45 -5.12
N LEU A 17 13.53 16.79 -5.23
CA LEU A 17 14.68 17.55 -5.75
C LEU A 17 15.91 17.47 -4.84
N GLU A 18 15.70 17.38 -3.52
CA GLU A 18 16.77 17.14 -2.55
C GLU A 18 17.32 15.72 -2.65
N GLN A 19 16.46 14.70 -2.76
CA GLN A 19 16.87 13.31 -2.95
C GLN A 19 17.66 13.12 -4.26
N ARG A 20 17.31 13.86 -5.32
CA ARG A 20 18.04 13.87 -6.59
C ARG A 20 19.32 14.72 -6.57
N GLY A 21 19.62 15.40 -5.46
CA GLY A 21 20.80 16.26 -5.32
C GLY A 21 20.76 17.55 -6.15
N ILE A 22 19.60 17.94 -6.68
CA ILE A 22 19.40 19.18 -7.45
C ILE A 22 19.32 20.37 -6.50
N ILE A 23 18.66 20.18 -5.36
CA ILE A 23 18.58 21.18 -4.28
C ILE A 23 19.39 20.69 -3.09
N GLU A 24 20.13 21.61 -2.47
CA GLU A 24 20.85 21.39 -1.23
C GLU A 24 20.68 22.64 -0.34
N ASN A 25 20.28 22.45 0.92
CA ASN A 25 20.07 23.54 1.88
C ASN A 25 19.14 24.65 1.35
N GLY A 26 18.08 24.28 0.62
CA GLY A 26 17.11 25.20 0.04
C GLY A 26 17.61 26.02 -1.16
N ARG A 27 18.75 25.66 -1.76
CA ARG A 27 19.31 26.31 -2.97
C ARG A 27 19.71 25.29 -4.01
N LEU A 28 19.86 25.72 -5.27
CA LEU A 28 20.39 24.85 -6.32
C LEU A 28 21.85 24.46 -6.01
N SER A 29 22.11 23.15 -6.03
CA SER A 29 23.45 22.59 -5.93
C SER A 29 24.27 22.90 -7.20
N ARG A 30 25.56 22.53 -7.24
CA ARG A 30 26.36 22.65 -8.48
C ARG A 30 25.77 21.79 -9.60
N TYR A 31 25.28 20.59 -9.27
CA TYR A 31 24.58 19.72 -10.19
C TYR A 31 23.26 20.37 -10.65
N GLY A 32 22.44 20.84 -9.72
CA GLY A 32 21.17 21.49 -10.04
C GLY A 32 21.32 22.75 -10.91
N LYS A 33 22.38 23.54 -10.72
CA LYS A 33 22.69 24.67 -11.61
C LYS A 33 23.01 24.23 -13.04
N SER A 34 23.66 23.08 -13.20
CA SER A 34 24.00 22.53 -14.53
C SER A 34 22.74 22.00 -15.22
N VAL A 35 21.87 21.33 -14.47
CA VAL A 35 20.56 20.84 -14.95
C VAL A 35 19.67 22.00 -15.38
N GLU A 36 19.47 23.01 -14.54
CA GLU A 36 18.60 24.16 -14.84
C GLU A 36 19.16 25.12 -15.90
N ALA A 37 20.45 24.99 -16.26
CA ALA A 37 21.04 25.75 -17.37
C ALA A 37 20.66 25.19 -18.75
N MET A 38 20.19 23.94 -18.82
CA MET A 38 19.82 23.29 -20.07
C MET A 38 18.45 23.79 -20.57
N PRO A 39 18.29 24.05 -21.88
CA PRO A 39 17.06 24.60 -22.45
C PRO A 39 16.01 23.50 -22.72
N VAL A 40 15.81 22.58 -21.78
CA VAL A 40 14.88 21.43 -21.88
C VAL A 40 14.22 21.16 -20.53
N ASP A 41 13.21 20.29 -20.51
CA ASP A 41 12.62 19.83 -19.26
C ASP A 41 13.67 19.17 -18.37
N ARG A 42 13.50 19.35 -17.06
CA ARG A 42 14.46 18.90 -16.03
C ARG A 42 14.85 17.44 -16.20
N SER A 43 13.89 16.58 -16.53
CA SER A 43 14.14 15.15 -16.68
C SER A 43 15.17 14.85 -17.78
N TRP A 44 15.03 15.50 -18.93
CA TRP A 44 15.99 15.42 -20.03
C TRP A 44 17.30 16.14 -19.73
N ALA A 45 17.25 17.28 -19.03
CA ALA A 45 18.43 18.01 -18.61
C ALA A 45 19.35 17.15 -17.70
N GLU A 46 18.77 16.39 -16.77
CA GLU A 46 19.51 15.44 -15.94
C GLU A 46 20.21 14.37 -16.79
N LEU A 47 19.57 13.86 -17.83
CA LEU A 47 20.21 12.90 -18.74
C LEU A 47 21.35 13.56 -19.53
N LEU A 48 21.14 14.76 -20.08
CA LEU A 48 22.16 15.47 -20.86
C LEU A 48 23.40 15.82 -20.02
N VAL A 49 23.22 16.20 -18.75
CA VAL A 49 24.34 16.54 -17.85
C VAL A 49 25.17 15.30 -17.48
N ASN A 50 24.56 14.11 -17.47
CA ASN A 50 25.22 12.86 -17.07
C ASN A 50 25.60 11.94 -18.25
N ALA A 51 25.27 12.31 -19.48
CA ALA A 51 25.50 11.49 -20.66
C ALA A 51 26.95 11.58 -21.14
N ASP A 52 27.42 10.47 -21.73
CA ASP A 52 28.61 10.48 -22.56
C ASP A 52 28.37 11.28 -23.86
N ASP A 53 29.42 11.90 -24.40
CA ASP A 53 29.36 12.73 -25.61
C ASP A 53 28.68 12.04 -26.81
N ASP A 54 28.80 10.72 -26.91
CA ASP A 54 28.22 9.94 -28.01
C ASP A 54 26.69 9.77 -27.90
N LEU A 55 26.10 9.96 -26.72
CA LEU A 55 24.65 9.97 -26.52
C LEU A 55 24.02 11.35 -26.76
N VAL A 56 24.79 12.44 -26.76
CA VAL A 56 24.30 13.81 -26.89
C VAL A 56 23.43 14.03 -28.15
N PRO A 57 23.81 13.55 -29.37
CA PRO A 57 22.96 13.73 -30.56
C PRO A 57 21.56 13.12 -30.39
N TYR A 58 21.49 11.98 -29.70
CA TYR A 58 20.25 11.27 -29.44
C TYR A 58 19.41 12.02 -28.43
N LEU A 59 19.98 12.34 -27.26
CA LEU A 59 19.29 13.02 -26.18
C LEU A 59 18.77 14.40 -26.61
N ALA A 60 19.56 15.17 -27.36
CA ALA A 60 19.17 16.51 -27.80
C ALA A 60 17.92 16.51 -28.70
N VAL A 61 17.79 15.51 -29.57
CA VAL A 61 16.60 15.35 -30.43
C VAL A 61 15.44 14.77 -29.62
N MET A 62 15.68 13.73 -28.83
CA MET A 62 14.63 13.07 -28.04
C MET A 62 13.97 14.02 -27.04
N SER A 63 14.76 14.87 -26.36
CA SER A 63 14.25 15.89 -25.43
C SER A 63 13.43 16.98 -26.09
N SER A 64 13.53 17.09 -27.41
CA SER A 64 12.85 18.10 -28.21
C SER A 64 11.57 17.57 -28.86
N ILE A 65 11.30 16.27 -28.75
CA ILE A 65 10.11 15.62 -29.28
C ILE A 65 9.23 15.21 -28.11
N GLU A 66 8.01 15.75 -28.07
CA GLU A 66 7.11 15.51 -26.93
C GLU A 66 6.74 14.02 -26.77
N SER A 67 6.39 13.33 -27.84
CA SER A 67 6.38 11.86 -27.88
C SER A 67 6.24 11.33 -29.30
N LEU A 68 6.54 10.03 -29.49
CA LEU A 68 6.32 9.35 -30.77
C LEU A 68 4.87 9.44 -31.24
N HIS A 69 3.91 9.34 -30.31
CA HIS A 69 2.48 9.47 -30.61
C HIS A 69 2.13 10.85 -31.17
N ARG A 70 2.66 11.93 -30.60
CA ARG A 70 2.36 13.30 -31.06
C ARG A 70 3.13 13.71 -32.31
N MET A 71 4.28 13.09 -32.55
CA MET A 71 5.07 13.30 -33.77
C MET A 71 4.44 12.64 -35.01
N THR A 72 3.63 11.60 -34.83
CA THR A 72 3.13 10.74 -35.90
C THR A 72 1.62 10.82 -36.08
N ARG A 73 1.16 10.55 -37.30
CA ARG A 73 -0.26 10.38 -37.64
C ARG A 73 -0.70 8.94 -37.35
N GLU A 74 -2.00 8.69 -37.38
CA GLU A 74 -2.56 7.34 -37.17
C GLU A 74 -2.09 6.36 -38.26
N GLU A 75 -2.08 6.79 -39.52
CA GLU A 75 -1.60 6.03 -40.69
C GLU A 75 -0.09 6.23 -40.94
N ARG A 76 0.74 5.94 -39.93
CA ARG A 76 2.21 6.12 -40.02
C ARG A 76 2.94 4.88 -40.55
N ASP A 77 4.04 5.11 -41.25
CA ASP A 77 4.98 4.06 -41.69
C ASP A 77 6.32 4.16 -40.94
N LEU A 78 6.47 3.31 -39.92
CA LEU A 78 7.69 3.21 -39.10
C LEU A 78 8.65 2.11 -39.59
N SER A 79 8.45 1.57 -40.79
CA SER A 79 9.32 0.53 -41.32
C SER A 79 10.77 1.00 -41.45
N GLY A 80 11.71 0.21 -40.91
CA GLY A 80 13.14 0.49 -40.97
C GLY A 80 13.70 1.46 -39.92
N VAL A 81 12.84 2.15 -39.16
CA VAL A 81 13.27 3.13 -38.13
C VAL A 81 13.00 2.69 -36.69
N ILE A 82 12.17 1.66 -36.48
CA ILE A 82 11.83 1.17 -35.14
C ILE A 82 13.07 0.70 -34.38
N VAL A 83 13.22 1.21 -33.16
CA VAL A 83 14.05 0.61 -32.11
C VAL A 83 13.12 -0.14 -31.16
N PRO A 84 13.10 -1.50 -31.20
CA PRO A 84 12.20 -2.27 -30.36
C PRO A 84 12.38 -1.92 -28.89
N GLY A 85 11.28 -1.63 -28.18
CA GLY A 85 11.34 -1.27 -26.78
C GLY A 85 11.63 0.21 -26.50
N SER A 86 11.77 1.09 -27.49
CA SER A 86 12.05 2.52 -27.25
C SER A 86 11.30 3.45 -28.19
N ASP A 87 10.30 4.14 -27.65
CA ASP A 87 9.61 5.24 -28.33
C ASP A 87 10.57 6.41 -28.58
N HIS A 88 11.39 6.74 -27.58
CA HIS A 88 12.35 7.85 -27.66
C HIS A 88 13.34 7.65 -28.83
N LEU A 89 14.00 6.49 -28.91
CA LEU A 89 14.97 6.23 -29.98
C LEU A 89 14.32 6.02 -31.34
N THR A 90 13.06 5.55 -31.38
CA THR A 90 12.30 5.47 -32.63
C THR A 90 11.95 6.87 -33.15
N ALA A 91 11.56 7.80 -32.27
CA ALA A 91 11.34 9.20 -32.62
C ALA A 91 12.64 9.87 -33.10
N TYR A 92 13.76 9.59 -32.45
CA TYR A 92 15.08 10.00 -32.91
C TYR A 92 15.38 9.49 -34.33
N ASN A 93 15.13 8.20 -34.60
CA ASN A 93 15.43 7.62 -35.93
C ASN A 93 14.60 8.25 -37.04
N LEU A 94 13.34 8.63 -36.78
CA LEU A 94 12.53 9.40 -37.72
C LEU A 94 13.17 10.76 -38.02
N TYR A 95 13.65 11.47 -37.01
CA TYR A 95 14.35 12.73 -37.19
C TYR A 95 15.67 12.55 -37.96
N ALA A 96 16.47 11.55 -37.61
CA ALA A 96 17.73 11.26 -38.27
C ALA A 96 17.53 10.92 -39.76
N GLU A 97 16.49 10.15 -40.08
CA GLU A 97 16.12 9.86 -41.45
C GLU A 97 15.65 11.12 -42.19
N ALA A 98 14.77 11.93 -41.61
CA ALA A 98 14.33 13.20 -42.20
C ALA A 98 15.52 14.10 -42.55
N PHE A 99 16.49 14.21 -41.63
CA PHE A 99 17.69 15.01 -41.83
C PHE A 99 18.60 14.44 -42.92
N ALA A 100 18.74 13.11 -42.99
CA ALA A 100 19.54 12.47 -44.03
C ALA A 100 18.96 12.65 -45.44
N HIS A 101 17.62 12.70 -45.58
CA HIS A 101 16.94 12.80 -46.86
C HIS A 101 16.71 14.24 -47.33
N CYS A 102 16.30 15.11 -46.41
CA CYS A 102 15.79 16.45 -46.73
C CYS A 102 16.57 17.57 -46.01
N GLY A 103 17.50 17.19 -45.12
CA GLY A 103 18.15 18.10 -44.19
C GLY A 103 19.50 18.62 -44.66
N TYR A 104 19.82 19.84 -44.23
CA TYR A 104 21.13 20.46 -44.39
C TYR A 104 21.44 21.38 -43.21
N ILE A 105 22.72 21.74 -43.03
CA ILE A 105 23.09 22.80 -42.09
C ILE A 105 22.95 24.14 -42.80
N GLY A 106 22.11 25.00 -42.25
CA GLY A 106 22.03 26.41 -42.63
C GLY A 106 22.24 27.31 -41.42
N GLU A 107 21.99 28.60 -41.63
CA GLU A 107 22.09 29.62 -40.60
C GLU A 107 20.77 30.37 -40.43
N VAL A 108 20.37 30.58 -39.18
CA VAL A 108 19.23 31.43 -38.82
C VAL A 108 19.72 32.44 -37.81
N TYR A 109 19.63 33.73 -38.15
CA TYR A 109 20.23 34.84 -37.37
C TYR A 109 21.73 34.67 -37.11
N GLY A 110 22.47 34.09 -38.06
CA GLY A 110 23.92 33.84 -37.94
C GLY A 110 24.29 32.68 -37.01
N LEU A 111 23.33 31.85 -36.62
CA LEU A 111 23.57 30.66 -35.80
C LEU A 111 23.31 29.38 -36.61
N PRO A 112 24.20 28.37 -36.55
CA PRO A 112 24.00 27.08 -37.20
C PRO A 112 22.70 26.40 -36.75
N ARG A 113 21.96 25.86 -37.71
CA ARG A 113 20.71 25.11 -37.47
C ARG A 113 20.52 24.03 -38.54
N HIS A 114 19.91 22.91 -38.15
CA HIS A 114 19.35 21.97 -39.12
C HIS A 114 18.13 22.60 -39.79
N LEU A 115 18.19 22.74 -41.11
CA LEU A 115 17.10 23.19 -41.96
C LEU A 115 16.69 22.06 -42.89
N PHE A 116 15.48 22.16 -43.43
CA PHE A 116 14.92 21.18 -44.35
C PHE A 116 14.47 21.88 -45.63
N ASP A 117 14.65 21.23 -46.78
CA ASP A 117 14.15 21.72 -48.06
C ASP A 117 12.67 21.32 -48.28
N GLU A 118 12.10 21.74 -49.42
CA GLU A 118 10.69 21.49 -49.76
C GLU A 118 10.35 19.99 -49.88
N SER A 119 11.34 19.10 -50.04
CA SER A 119 11.08 17.65 -50.12
C SER A 119 10.61 17.04 -48.80
N ILE A 120 10.76 17.76 -47.68
CA ILE A 120 10.32 17.30 -46.36
C ILE A 120 8.81 17.06 -46.30
N GLU A 121 8.00 17.81 -47.05
CA GLU A 121 6.55 17.65 -47.06
C GLU A 121 6.15 16.28 -47.62
N GLY A 122 6.76 15.89 -48.75
CA GLY A 122 6.54 14.58 -49.37
C GLY A 122 7.05 13.43 -48.50
N TRP A 123 8.23 13.59 -47.88
CA TRP A 123 8.75 12.58 -46.94
C TRP A 123 7.82 12.43 -45.73
N ALA A 124 7.35 13.54 -45.16
CA ALA A 124 6.49 13.54 -43.99
C ALA A 124 5.11 12.95 -44.27
N GLU A 125 4.53 13.22 -45.45
CA GLU A 125 3.28 12.59 -45.90
C GLU A 125 3.45 11.07 -46.05
N GLN A 126 4.53 10.62 -46.71
CA GLN A 126 4.81 9.19 -46.89
C GLN A 126 5.02 8.45 -45.56
N ARG A 127 5.75 9.06 -44.62
CA ARG A 127 6.03 8.47 -43.30
C ARG A 127 4.89 8.63 -42.30
N GLY A 128 3.92 9.51 -42.56
CA GLY A 128 2.90 9.90 -41.60
C GLY A 128 3.49 10.63 -40.39
N VAL A 129 4.43 11.54 -40.62
CA VAL A 129 5.09 12.37 -39.59
C VAL A 129 4.65 13.83 -39.73
N LEU A 130 4.68 14.60 -38.64
CA LEU A 130 4.41 16.03 -38.68
C LEU A 130 5.71 16.81 -38.96
N VAL A 131 5.75 17.56 -40.07
CA VAL A 131 6.88 18.45 -40.43
C VAL A 131 7.22 19.39 -39.27
N LYS A 132 6.21 19.97 -38.64
CA LYS A 132 6.38 20.86 -37.48
C LYS A 132 7.16 20.20 -36.35
N ALA A 133 6.90 18.93 -36.03
CA ALA A 133 7.62 18.22 -34.96
C ALA A 133 9.11 18.09 -35.29
N ILE A 134 9.45 17.88 -36.57
CA ILE A 134 10.84 17.82 -37.05
C ILE A 134 11.52 19.20 -36.96
N GLU A 135 10.84 20.26 -37.40
CA GLU A 135 11.37 21.63 -37.38
C GLU A 135 11.57 22.18 -35.96
N ASP A 136 10.62 21.89 -35.06
CA ASP A 136 10.70 22.23 -33.63
C ASP A 136 11.86 21.46 -32.98
N ALA A 137 12.01 20.16 -33.29
CA ALA A 137 13.14 19.37 -32.82
C ALA A 137 14.49 19.93 -33.30
N ALA A 138 14.58 20.39 -34.56
CA ALA A 138 15.78 21.04 -35.09
C ALA A 138 16.12 22.36 -34.39
N LEU A 139 15.10 23.16 -34.03
CA LEU A 139 15.30 24.40 -33.28
C LEU A 139 15.89 24.13 -31.90
N ALA A 140 15.25 23.21 -31.17
CA ALA A 140 15.63 22.89 -29.80
C ALA A 140 16.97 22.15 -29.73
N THR A 141 17.25 21.21 -30.66
CA THR A 141 18.55 20.56 -30.79
C THR A 141 19.67 21.58 -30.94
N ALA A 142 19.51 22.58 -31.82
CA ALA A 142 20.52 23.64 -31.98
C ALA A 142 20.71 24.48 -30.71
N SER A 143 19.65 24.68 -29.92
CA SER A 143 19.75 25.36 -28.62
C SER A 143 20.55 24.54 -27.60
N ILE A 144 20.31 23.23 -27.54
CA ILE A 144 21.00 22.32 -26.63
C ILE A 144 22.49 22.26 -26.94
N TYR A 145 22.87 22.09 -28.21
CA TYR A 145 24.27 22.07 -28.63
C TYR A 145 25.01 23.37 -28.27
N ARG A 146 24.34 24.53 -28.43
CA ARG A 146 24.90 25.81 -27.98
C ARG A 146 25.09 25.88 -26.47
N ALA A 147 24.12 25.40 -25.70
CA ALA A 147 24.22 25.36 -24.23
C ALA A 147 25.36 24.45 -23.76
N LEU A 148 25.61 23.35 -24.46
CA LEU A 148 26.73 22.43 -24.22
C LEU A 148 28.08 22.93 -24.77
N GLY A 149 28.09 24.01 -25.56
CA GLY A 149 29.30 24.50 -26.22
C GLY A 149 29.84 23.57 -27.31
N MET A 150 28.98 22.76 -27.92
CA MET A 150 29.32 21.77 -28.95
C MET A 150 28.90 22.24 -30.35
N GLU A 151 29.63 21.78 -31.37
CA GLU A 151 29.26 22.01 -32.77
C GLU A 151 28.06 21.14 -33.18
N LEU A 152 27.15 21.72 -33.96
CA LEU A 152 25.97 21.02 -34.45
C LEU A 152 26.38 19.90 -35.43
N PRO A 153 25.86 18.67 -35.27
CA PRO A 153 26.33 17.52 -36.04
C PRO A 153 25.89 17.62 -37.51
N THR A 154 26.83 17.46 -38.44
CA THR A 154 26.51 17.50 -39.88
C THR A 154 25.87 16.20 -40.40
N LYS A 155 25.80 15.17 -39.56
CA LYS A 155 25.25 13.85 -39.89
C LYS A 155 24.54 13.27 -38.68
N MET A 156 23.35 12.72 -38.90
CA MET A 156 22.56 12.05 -37.87
C MET A 156 22.55 10.54 -38.16
N VAL A 157 23.12 9.74 -37.27
CA VAL A 157 23.23 8.28 -37.45
C VAL A 157 22.09 7.60 -36.71
N ASN A 158 21.36 6.70 -37.37
CA ASN A 158 20.28 5.94 -36.74
C ASN A 158 20.78 5.19 -35.49
N ALA A 159 20.01 5.31 -34.42
CA ALA A 159 20.15 4.53 -33.21
C ALA A 159 19.92 3.06 -33.52
N ARG A 160 20.82 2.23 -32.98
CA ARG A 160 20.76 0.77 -33.03
C ARG A 160 20.90 0.21 -31.61
N ASP A 161 20.96 -1.11 -31.50
CA ASP A 161 21.07 -1.85 -30.24
C ASP A 161 22.18 -1.34 -29.29
N HIS A 162 23.34 -0.92 -29.81
CA HIS A 162 24.42 -0.38 -28.96
C HIS A 162 24.03 0.95 -28.28
N ILE A 163 23.36 1.86 -29.00
CA ILE A 163 22.84 3.11 -28.43
C ILE A 163 21.70 2.83 -27.47
N TYR A 164 20.82 1.88 -27.81
CA TYR A 164 19.74 1.46 -26.91
C TYR A 164 20.28 0.99 -25.56
N ARG A 165 21.33 0.15 -25.54
CA ARG A 165 21.95 -0.32 -24.28
C ARG A 165 22.53 0.83 -23.45
N LYS A 166 23.28 1.74 -24.09
CA LYS A 166 23.85 2.91 -23.41
C LYS A 166 22.77 3.83 -22.84
N PHE A 167 21.74 4.10 -23.63
CA PHE A 167 20.61 4.91 -23.20
C PHE A 167 19.83 4.24 -22.07
N ALA A 168 19.53 2.94 -22.17
CA ALA A 168 18.86 2.18 -21.11
C ALA A 168 19.69 2.14 -19.81
N GLU A 169 21.02 2.06 -19.90
CA GLU A 169 21.90 2.15 -18.73
C GLU A 169 21.87 3.54 -18.09
N LEU A 170 21.93 4.61 -18.89
CA LEU A 170 21.80 5.98 -18.40
C LEU A 170 20.43 6.20 -17.70
N LEU A 171 19.35 5.72 -18.32
CA LEU A 171 18.01 5.76 -17.73
C LEU A 171 17.95 4.96 -16.43
N ALA A 172 18.52 3.76 -16.40
CA ALA A 172 18.49 2.93 -15.21
C ALA A 172 19.26 3.54 -14.04
N GLN A 173 20.36 4.23 -14.32
CA GLN A 173 21.19 4.85 -13.30
C GLN A 173 20.55 6.10 -12.69
N TYR A 174 19.96 6.98 -13.50
CA TYR A 174 19.48 8.30 -13.05
C TYR A 174 17.95 8.42 -12.93
N MET A 175 17.19 7.58 -13.65
CA MET A 175 15.73 7.54 -13.76
C MET A 175 15.01 8.87 -13.46
N PRO A 176 15.08 9.84 -14.39
CA PRO A 176 14.41 11.11 -14.21
C PRO A 176 12.94 11.12 -14.67
N PHE A 177 12.50 10.04 -15.33
CA PHE A 177 11.13 9.89 -15.81
C PHE A 177 10.25 9.13 -14.81
N ASP A 178 8.95 9.08 -15.11
CA ASP A 178 8.07 8.14 -14.43
C ASP A 178 8.45 6.70 -14.78
N LEU A 179 8.28 5.81 -13.81
CA LEU A 179 8.59 4.39 -13.95
C LEU A 179 7.34 3.56 -13.73
N VAL A 180 7.04 2.70 -14.69
CA VAL A 180 5.99 1.68 -14.61
C VAL A 180 6.64 0.31 -14.73
N VAL A 181 6.34 -0.59 -13.80
CA VAL A 181 6.78 -1.98 -13.84
C VAL A 181 5.56 -2.88 -13.91
N ASN A 182 5.45 -3.67 -14.98
CA ASN A 182 4.33 -4.59 -15.21
C ASN A 182 2.96 -3.88 -15.11
N GLU A 183 2.83 -2.74 -15.80
CA GLU A 183 1.64 -1.89 -15.84
C GLU A 183 1.19 -1.29 -14.50
N HIS A 184 2.08 -1.25 -13.50
CA HIS A 184 1.83 -0.60 -12.22
C HIS A 184 2.91 0.43 -11.92
N THR A 185 2.49 1.58 -11.41
CA THR A 185 3.36 2.57 -10.79
C THR A 185 3.72 2.15 -9.36
N ALA A 186 4.70 2.83 -8.75
CA ALA A 186 5.18 2.50 -7.41
C ALA A 186 4.09 2.58 -6.31
N ASP A 187 3.08 3.42 -6.50
CA ASP A 187 1.95 3.56 -5.57
C ASP A 187 0.82 2.55 -5.81
N GLY A 188 0.99 1.64 -6.78
CA GLY A 188 0.01 0.62 -7.15
C GLY A 188 -1.02 1.08 -8.18
N THR A 189 -0.93 2.30 -8.71
CA THR A 189 -1.85 2.76 -9.76
C THR A 189 -1.59 2.02 -11.08
N GLU A 190 -2.65 1.49 -11.70
CA GLU A 190 -2.60 0.83 -13.01
C GLU A 190 -2.29 1.85 -14.12
N ALA A 191 -1.19 1.62 -14.83
CA ALA A 191 -0.72 2.45 -15.95
C ALA A 191 -0.33 1.54 -17.12
N ARG A 192 -1.14 1.56 -18.18
CA ARG A 192 -0.95 0.66 -19.33
C ARG A 192 0.04 1.22 -20.33
N VAL A 193 0.66 0.35 -21.10
CA VAL A 193 1.48 0.81 -22.23
C VAL A 193 0.57 1.39 -23.31
N SER A 194 0.91 2.58 -23.81
CA SER A 194 0.13 3.24 -24.86
C SER A 194 0.06 2.35 -26.11
N LYS A 195 -1.11 2.29 -26.75
CA LYS A 195 -1.31 1.48 -27.98
C LYS A 195 -0.39 1.90 -29.12
N THR A 196 0.06 3.16 -29.10
CA THR A 196 0.95 3.73 -30.11
C THR A 196 2.41 3.59 -29.74
N SER A 197 2.73 3.05 -28.57
CA SER A 197 4.10 2.78 -28.14
C SER A 197 4.68 1.56 -28.87
N VAL A 198 5.99 1.57 -29.07
CA VAL A 198 6.78 0.42 -29.53
C VAL A 198 7.41 -0.36 -28.35
N ALA A 199 7.10 0.03 -27.11
CA ALA A 199 7.48 -0.70 -25.91
C ALA A 199 6.61 -1.96 -25.71
N GLY A 200 7.17 -2.99 -25.06
CA GLY A 200 6.42 -4.18 -24.69
C GLY A 200 5.50 -3.93 -23.51
N SER A 201 4.40 -4.68 -23.39
CA SER A 201 3.46 -4.60 -22.26
C SER A 201 3.97 -5.25 -20.96
N TRP A 202 5.22 -5.72 -20.92
CA TRP A 202 5.80 -6.44 -19.80
C TRP A 202 7.19 -5.92 -19.48
N GLY A 203 7.55 -5.90 -18.19
CA GLY A 203 8.79 -5.33 -17.70
C GLY A 203 8.65 -3.86 -17.29
N ALA A 204 9.78 -3.18 -17.21
CA ALA A 204 9.87 -1.81 -16.72
C ALA A 204 9.98 -0.81 -17.86
N ILE A 205 9.21 0.27 -17.80
CA ILE A 205 9.17 1.32 -18.81
C ILE A 205 9.38 2.66 -18.12
N ALA A 206 10.36 3.40 -18.61
CA ALA A 206 10.66 4.76 -18.18
C ALA A 206 10.23 5.76 -19.25
N GLY A 207 9.40 6.72 -18.88
CA GLY A 207 8.92 7.76 -19.77
C GLY A 207 7.80 8.58 -19.16
N ASP A 208 6.94 9.16 -20.00
CA ASP A 208 5.93 10.10 -19.54
C ASP A 208 4.59 9.41 -19.27
N LEU A 209 4.03 9.62 -18.07
CA LEU A 209 2.68 9.19 -17.74
C LEU A 209 1.63 10.21 -18.19
N ARG A 210 0.61 9.72 -18.90
CA ARG A 210 -0.57 10.49 -19.26
C ARG A 210 -1.80 9.95 -18.56
N TYR A 211 -2.40 10.78 -17.71
CA TYR A 211 -3.65 10.47 -17.04
C TYR A 211 -4.86 10.88 -17.89
N PHE A 212 -5.86 10.00 -17.98
CA PHE A 212 -7.12 10.25 -18.67
C PHE A 212 -8.27 9.52 -17.97
N ALA A 213 -9.49 9.99 -18.15
CA ALA A 213 -10.67 9.28 -17.68
C ALA A 213 -11.14 8.29 -18.77
N ASP A 214 -11.49 7.06 -18.39
CA ASP A 214 -12.15 6.15 -19.31
C ASP A 214 -13.62 6.55 -19.54
N ARG A 215 -14.33 5.78 -20.38
CA ARG A 215 -15.75 6.06 -20.72
C ARG A 215 -16.68 6.04 -19.49
N SER A 216 -16.25 5.44 -18.39
CA SER A 216 -16.98 5.35 -17.12
C SER A 216 -16.52 6.40 -16.10
N GLY A 217 -15.61 7.30 -16.47
CA GLY A 217 -15.06 8.32 -15.59
C GLY A 217 -13.98 7.80 -14.63
N ILE A 218 -13.53 6.56 -14.80
CA ILE A 218 -12.48 5.98 -13.94
C ILE A 218 -11.13 6.54 -14.40
N PRO A 219 -10.29 7.07 -13.49
CA PRO A 219 -8.97 7.55 -13.84
C PRO A 219 -8.09 6.38 -14.28
N ARG A 220 -7.48 6.54 -15.44
CA ARG A 220 -6.51 5.61 -16.05
C ARG A 220 -5.24 6.36 -16.37
N ALA A 221 -4.14 5.63 -16.46
CA ALA A 221 -2.88 6.16 -16.94
C ALA A 221 -2.38 5.33 -18.13
N ALA A 222 -1.70 6.00 -19.06
CA ALA A 222 -0.92 5.36 -20.10
C ALA A 222 0.53 5.87 -20.08
N ILE A 223 1.48 4.98 -20.33
CA ILE A 223 2.91 5.31 -20.44
C ILE A 223 3.41 5.11 -21.88
N GLU A 224 4.23 6.04 -22.32
CA GLU A 224 5.07 5.98 -23.52
C GLU A 224 6.52 6.20 -23.09
N GLY A 225 7.48 5.50 -23.70
CA GLY A 225 8.87 5.67 -23.30
C GLY A 225 9.80 4.55 -23.74
N THR A 226 10.76 4.22 -22.88
CA THR A 226 11.78 3.22 -23.15
C THR A 226 11.74 2.12 -22.10
N GLN A 227 11.68 0.88 -22.59
CA GLN A 227 11.75 -0.32 -21.79
C GLN A 227 13.18 -0.51 -21.28
N ILE A 228 13.31 -0.76 -19.99
CA ILE A 228 14.60 -0.97 -19.31
C ILE A 228 14.72 -2.45 -18.92
N PRO A 229 15.83 -3.11 -19.28
CA PRO A 229 16.13 -4.46 -18.81
C PRO A 229 16.12 -4.55 -17.28
N MET A 230 15.43 -5.57 -16.74
CA MET A 230 15.32 -5.78 -15.29
C MET A 230 16.69 -5.96 -14.61
N GLU A 231 17.67 -6.53 -15.32
CA GLU A 231 19.06 -6.65 -14.84
C GLU A 231 19.70 -5.29 -14.51
N LEU A 232 19.40 -4.25 -15.29
CA LEU A 232 19.89 -2.88 -15.01
C LEU A 232 19.18 -2.27 -13.81
N ILE A 233 17.88 -2.53 -13.67
CA ILE A 233 17.10 -2.09 -12.50
C ILE A 233 17.67 -2.69 -11.22
N HIS A 234 17.91 -4.00 -11.17
CA HIS A 234 18.54 -4.63 -10.01
C HIS A 234 19.96 -4.11 -9.75
N ARG A 235 20.73 -3.79 -10.80
CA ARG A 235 22.09 -3.24 -10.65
C ARG A 235 22.10 -1.88 -9.95
N TYR A 236 21.15 -1.01 -10.28
CA TYR A 236 21.07 0.35 -9.74
C TYR A 236 20.09 0.49 -8.56
N ALA A 237 19.45 -0.60 -8.15
CA ALA A 237 18.61 -0.61 -6.96
C ALA A 237 19.43 -0.38 -5.69
N THR A 238 18.87 0.39 -4.78
CA THR A 238 19.45 0.70 -3.48
C THR A 238 18.93 -0.27 -2.43
N ARG A 239 19.82 -0.80 -1.60
CA ARG A 239 19.38 -1.59 -0.44
C ARG A 239 18.71 -0.65 0.56
N GLY A 240 17.46 -0.96 0.89
CA GLY A 240 16.71 -0.27 1.92
C GLY A 240 17.30 -0.51 3.30
N ARG A 241 16.75 0.19 4.29
CA ARG A 241 17.14 0.01 5.68
C ARG A 241 16.77 -1.40 6.13
N VAL A 242 17.64 -2.03 6.91
CA VAL A 242 17.32 -3.28 7.58
C VAL A 242 16.24 -3.01 8.63
N GLU A 243 15.09 -3.65 8.49
CA GLU A 243 13.98 -3.54 9.44
C GLU A 243 13.84 -4.83 10.24
N VAL A 244 13.60 -4.71 11.55
CA VAL A 244 13.24 -5.87 12.35
C VAL A 244 11.73 -6.06 12.32
N VAL A 245 11.27 -7.25 11.90
CA VAL A 245 9.85 -7.57 11.75
C VAL A 245 9.51 -8.79 12.59
N TYR A 246 8.35 -8.76 13.25
CA TYR A 246 7.80 -9.90 13.96
C TYR A 246 6.53 -10.41 13.26
N ASP A 247 6.56 -11.66 12.78
CA ASP A 247 5.41 -12.32 12.17
C ASP A 247 4.85 -13.42 13.09
N PRO A 248 3.67 -13.21 13.72
CA PRO A 248 3.05 -14.21 14.58
C PRO A 248 2.57 -15.47 13.84
N ARG A 249 2.44 -15.44 12.51
CA ARG A 249 1.95 -16.59 11.72
C ARG A 249 3.04 -17.66 11.57
N ARG A 250 4.32 -17.29 11.54
CA ARG A 250 5.44 -18.24 11.45
C ARG A 250 5.62 -19.02 12.75
N LYS A 251 5.61 -20.35 12.66
CA LYS A 251 5.77 -21.25 13.83
C LYS A 251 7.20 -21.27 14.37
N HIS A 252 8.17 -21.22 13.48
CA HIS A 252 9.61 -21.18 13.79
C HIS A 252 10.17 -19.86 13.26
N GLY A 253 11.02 -19.21 14.05
CA GLY A 253 11.64 -17.94 13.67
C GLY A 253 10.65 -16.80 13.41
N PRO A 254 9.81 -16.39 14.38
CA PRO A 254 8.85 -15.32 14.18
C PRO A 254 9.49 -13.93 14.09
N LEU A 255 10.71 -13.75 14.60
CA LEU A 255 11.49 -12.52 14.46
C LEU A 255 12.41 -12.62 13.24
N MET A 256 12.41 -11.59 12.40
CA MET A 256 13.13 -11.57 11.13
C MET A 256 13.79 -10.21 10.87
N LEU A 257 14.91 -10.21 10.14
CA LEU A 257 15.40 -9.03 9.44
C LEU A 257 14.78 -9.02 8.05
N LYS A 258 14.09 -7.92 7.71
CA LYS A 258 13.67 -7.61 6.35
C LYS A 258 14.71 -6.68 5.74
N ARG A 259 15.28 -7.07 4.60
CA ARG A 259 16.10 -6.20 3.75
C ARG A 259 15.34 -6.00 2.44
N SER A 260 14.86 -4.78 2.20
CA SER A 260 14.27 -4.42 0.91
C SER A 260 15.35 -4.05 -0.09
N LEU A 261 15.11 -4.36 -1.35
CA LEU A 261 15.83 -3.82 -2.49
C LEU A 261 14.90 -2.82 -3.18
N ASP A 262 15.19 -1.53 -3.02
CA ASP A 262 14.32 -0.44 -3.44
C ASP A 262 14.89 0.24 -4.69
N TYR A 263 14.02 0.55 -5.64
CA TYR A 263 14.38 1.26 -6.86
C TYR A 263 13.30 2.26 -7.25
N PHE A 264 13.60 3.55 -7.17
CA PHE A 264 12.69 4.67 -7.50
C PHE A 264 11.24 4.48 -7.02
N GLY A 265 11.09 4.05 -5.77
CA GLY A 265 9.78 3.85 -5.11
C GLY A 265 9.23 2.42 -5.17
N PHE A 266 9.80 1.54 -5.99
CA PHE A 266 9.43 0.13 -6.03
C PHE A 266 10.27 -0.70 -5.05
N GLU A 267 9.62 -1.50 -4.21
CA GLU A 267 10.26 -2.63 -3.51
C GLU A 267 10.34 -3.81 -4.50
N LEU A 268 11.53 -4.08 -5.04
CA LEU A 268 11.75 -5.13 -6.05
C LEU A 268 11.79 -6.53 -5.43
N GLU A 269 12.50 -6.64 -4.32
CA GLU A 269 12.72 -7.87 -3.59
C GLU A 269 12.78 -7.56 -2.09
N SER A 270 12.27 -8.48 -1.27
CA SER A 270 12.56 -8.48 0.16
C SER A 270 13.17 -9.81 0.58
N GLU A 271 14.38 -9.71 1.11
CA GLU A 271 15.05 -10.83 1.76
C GLU A 271 14.60 -10.86 3.23
N LEU A 272 14.15 -12.03 3.68
CA LEU A 272 13.73 -12.28 5.06
C LEU A 272 14.69 -13.29 5.70
N GLU A 273 15.47 -12.82 6.67
CA GLU A 273 16.39 -13.64 7.45
C GLU A 273 15.85 -13.83 8.87
N THR A 274 15.71 -15.08 9.33
CA THR A 274 15.29 -15.36 10.72
C THR A 274 16.37 -14.95 11.70
N VAL A 275 15.97 -14.26 12.78
CA VAL A 275 16.87 -13.79 13.83
C VAL A 275 16.70 -14.66 15.07
N GLU A 276 17.75 -15.37 15.44
CA GLU A 276 17.82 -16.07 16.73
C GLU A 276 18.61 -15.26 17.77
N GLU A 277 19.75 -14.67 17.37
CA GLU A 277 20.55 -13.75 18.20
C GLU A 277 20.44 -12.31 17.67
N PHE A 278 20.30 -11.33 18.55
CA PHE A 278 20.07 -9.95 18.16
C PHE A 278 21.41 -9.26 17.84
N PRO A 279 21.60 -8.77 16.60
CA PRO A 279 22.78 -7.97 16.28
C PRO A 279 22.86 -6.74 17.20
N PRO A 280 24.05 -6.36 17.72
CA PRO A 280 24.17 -5.27 18.70
C PRO A 280 23.54 -3.95 18.24
N GLU A 281 23.65 -3.64 16.96
CA GLU A 281 23.09 -2.43 16.33
C GLU A 281 21.55 -2.43 16.28
N LEU A 282 20.95 -3.61 16.13
CA LEU A 282 19.50 -3.81 15.99
C LEU A 282 18.84 -4.34 17.26
N ALA A 283 19.60 -4.65 18.31
CA ALA A 283 19.07 -5.25 19.53
C ALA A 283 18.02 -4.38 20.22
N LYS A 284 18.16 -3.06 20.18
CA LYS A 284 17.14 -2.14 20.68
C LYS A 284 15.85 -2.22 19.86
N GLU A 285 15.97 -2.25 18.54
CA GLU A 285 14.84 -2.33 17.62
C GLU A 285 14.12 -3.69 17.74
N ALA A 286 14.87 -4.79 17.85
CA ALA A 286 14.33 -6.12 18.09
C ALA A 286 13.52 -6.19 19.39
N ARG A 287 14.05 -5.66 20.49
CA ARG A 287 13.33 -5.58 21.77
C ARG A 287 12.07 -4.72 21.67
N HIS A 288 12.14 -3.60 20.96
CA HIS A 288 10.98 -2.73 20.71
C HIS A 288 9.87 -3.47 19.97
N VAL A 289 10.20 -4.14 18.86
CA VAL A 289 9.24 -4.89 18.03
C VAL A 289 8.61 -6.04 18.83
N LEU A 290 9.40 -6.76 19.63
CA LEU A 290 8.89 -7.80 20.53
C LEU A 290 7.99 -7.24 21.63
N ALA A 291 8.34 -6.10 22.23
CA ALA A 291 7.53 -5.41 23.23
C ALA A 291 6.20 -4.92 22.64
N GLN A 292 6.20 -4.39 21.41
CA GLN A 292 4.97 -4.03 20.70
C GLN A 292 4.09 -5.27 20.46
N ALA A 293 4.68 -6.37 19.99
CA ALA A 293 3.95 -7.61 19.75
C ALA A 293 3.35 -8.20 21.04
N LEU A 294 4.06 -8.08 22.17
CA LEU A 294 3.55 -8.43 23.51
C LEU A 294 2.38 -7.54 23.92
N ALA A 295 2.50 -6.22 23.74
CA ALA A 295 1.49 -5.25 24.12
C ALA A 295 0.20 -5.39 23.29
N ARG A 296 0.30 -5.84 22.03
CA ARG A 296 -0.84 -6.20 21.17
C ARG A 296 -1.43 -7.58 21.47
N GLY A 297 -0.71 -8.41 22.21
CA GLY A 297 -1.10 -9.80 22.50
C GLY A 297 -0.89 -10.77 21.32
N GLU A 298 -0.07 -10.40 20.35
CA GLU A 298 0.25 -11.18 19.15
C GLU A 298 1.51 -12.04 19.34
N ALA A 299 2.35 -11.67 20.32
CA ALA A 299 3.58 -12.39 20.62
C ALA A 299 3.31 -13.83 21.13
N LYS A 300 4.14 -14.77 20.69
CA LYS A 300 4.13 -16.17 21.14
C LYS A 300 4.91 -16.30 22.44
N HIS A 301 4.36 -15.73 23.50
CA HIS A 301 5.00 -15.70 24.81
C HIS A 301 4.00 -16.01 25.92
N PHE A 302 4.41 -16.78 26.93
CA PHE A 302 3.50 -17.20 28.02
C PHE A 302 2.95 -16.01 28.83
N ALA A 303 3.74 -14.93 28.95
CA ALA A 303 3.33 -13.72 29.65
C ALA A 303 2.11 -13.03 29.03
N VAL A 304 1.82 -13.21 27.74
CA VAL A 304 0.62 -12.64 27.10
C VAL A 304 -0.65 -13.16 27.77
N LYS A 305 -0.74 -14.47 27.99
CA LYS A 305 -1.89 -15.06 28.67
C LYS A 305 -1.87 -14.75 30.17
N LYS A 306 -0.69 -14.80 30.79
CA LYS A 306 -0.53 -14.60 32.24
C LYS A 306 -0.87 -13.17 32.69
N ASN A 307 -0.44 -12.16 31.95
CA ASN A 307 -0.60 -10.75 32.33
C ASN A 307 -1.95 -10.18 31.93
N ARG A 308 -2.76 -10.92 31.15
CA ARG A 308 -4.03 -10.43 30.59
C ARG A 308 -4.99 -9.93 31.67
N GLU A 309 -5.18 -10.70 32.73
CA GLU A 309 -6.08 -10.36 33.84
C GLU A 309 -5.62 -9.08 34.56
N ALA A 310 -4.33 -8.98 34.89
CA ALA A 310 -3.77 -7.78 35.52
C ALA A 310 -3.86 -6.54 34.60
N ILE A 311 -3.67 -6.69 33.29
CA ILE A 311 -3.81 -5.58 32.34
C ILE A 311 -5.27 -5.13 32.23
N GLU A 312 -6.21 -6.08 32.17
CA GLU A 312 -7.65 -5.79 32.14
C GLU A 312 -8.08 -5.09 33.44
N GLU A 313 -7.60 -5.53 34.60
CA GLU A 313 -7.84 -4.91 35.90
C GLU A 313 -7.34 -3.46 35.95
N ILE A 314 -6.10 -3.18 35.54
CA ILE A 314 -5.53 -1.82 35.53
C ILE A 314 -6.31 -0.90 34.60
N ARG A 315 -6.66 -1.37 33.40
CA ARG A 315 -7.44 -0.58 32.43
C ARG A 315 -8.86 -0.32 32.90
N GLU A 316 -9.46 -1.28 33.61
CA GLU A 316 -10.77 -1.10 34.20
C GLU A 316 -10.74 -0.10 35.37
N ALA A 317 -9.71 -0.18 36.23
CA ALA A 317 -9.48 0.81 37.28
C ALA A 317 -9.25 2.23 36.71
N TYR A 318 -8.59 2.37 35.56
CA TYR A 318 -8.48 3.65 34.85
C TYR A 318 -9.84 4.22 34.46
N LYS A 319 -10.71 3.41 33.87
CA LYS A 319 -12.07 3.83 33.50
C LYS A 319 -12.91 4.19 34.73
N ARG A 320 -12.89 3.32 35.74
CA ARG A 320 -13.62 3.51 37.00
C ARG A 320 -13.14 4.70 37.80
N SER A 321 -11.85 5.04 37.75
CA SER A 321 -11.33 6.27 38.38
C SER A 321 -11.60 7.54 37.58
N GLY A 322 -12.15 7.45 36.37
CA GLY A 322 -12.36 8.61 35.51
C GLY A 322 -11.07 9.21 34.97
N GLY A 323 -9.97 8.44 34.96
CA GLY A 323 -8.68 8.83 34.42
C GLY A 323 -7.63 9.27 35.45
N GLU A 324 -7.88 9.09 36.75
CA GLU A 324 -6.93 9.43 37.82
C GLU A 324 -5.78 8.41 37.94
N THR A 325 -6.04 7.12 37.66
CA THR A 325 -4.99 6.09 37.67
C THR A 325 -4.23 6.05 36.33
N LYS A 326 -3.16 5.25 36.24
CA LYS A 326 -2.40 5.10 34.99
C LYS A 326 -3.21 4.31 33.95
N ARG A 327 -3.35 4.85 32.74
CA ARG A 327 -4.12 4.27 31.62
C ARG A 327 -3.65 2.88 31.16
N LEU A 328 -2.34 2.65 31.19
CA LEU A 328 -1.69 1.47 30.60
C LEU A 328 -2.20 1.16 29.17
N GLY A 329 -2.08 2.15 28.29
CA GLY A 329 -2.39 2.03 26.86
C GLY A 329 -1.31 1.23 26.12
N LEU A 330 -1.41 1.20 24.79
CA LEU A 330 -0.42 0.48 23.95
C LEU A 330 1.00 1.07 24.12
N PRO A 331 1.21 2.40 24.11
CA PRO A 331 2.55 2.97 24.28
C PRO A 331 3.13 2.68 25.67
N GLU A 332 2.34 2.84 26.74
CA GLU A 332 2.80 2.61 28.11
C GLU A 332 3.11 1.13 28.38
N LEU A 333 2.28 0.22 27.85
CA LEU A 333 2.51 -1.21 27.97
C LEU A 333 3.73 -1.67 27.16
N THR A 334 3.94 -1.07 25.98
CA THR A 334 5.15 -1.31 25.18
C THR A 334 6.39 -0.90 25.96
N ALA A 335 6.42 0.33 26.50
CA ALA A 335 7.55 0.82 27.29
C ALA A 335 7.84 -0.06 28.53
N LEU A 336 6.81 -0.52 29.23
CA LEU A 336 6.97 -1.44 30.35
C LEU A 336 7.61 -2.78 29.93
N TYR A 337 7.23 -3.33 28.78
CA TYR A 337 7.85 -4.55 28.27
C TYR A 337 9.26 -4.30 27.75
N GLU A 338 9.54 -3.14 27.14
CA GLU A 338 10.89 -2.76 26.72
C GLU A 338 11.88 -2.71 27.89
N ASP A 339 11.47 -2.10 29.01
CA ASP A 339 12.29 -2.01 30.22
C ASP A 339 12.62 -3.40 30.78
N GLN A 340 11.63 -4.31 30.80
CA GLN A 340 11.84 -5.68 31.25
C GLN A 340 12.69 -6.50 30.27
N LEU A 341 12.60 -6.20 28.97
CA LEU A 341 13.39 -6.84 27.93
C LEU A 341 14.80 -6.25 27.80
N ALA A 342 15.19 -5.21 28.55
CA ALA A 342 16.44 -4.47 28.34
C ALA A 342 17.72 -5.34 28.26
N ARG A 343 17.73 -6.51 28.93
CA ARG A 343 18.85 -7.46 28.95
C ARG A 343 18.71 -8.63 27.97
N VAL A 344 17.60 -8.72 27.24
CA VAL A 344 17.33 -9.77 26.26
C VAL A 344 18.15 -9.51 25.00
N SER A 345 18.90 -10.53 24.59
CA SER A 345 19.80 -10.51 23.43
C SER A 345 19.50 -11.59 22.40
N SER A 346 18.54 -12.49 22.66
CA SER A 346 18.18 -13.58 21.76
C SER A 346 16.70 -13.93 21.86
N MET A 347 16.21 -14.72 20.90
CA MET A 347 14.86 -15.29 20.93
C MET A 347 14.66 -16.31 22.06
N ASP A 348 15.71 -17.00 22.48
CA ASP A 348 15.66 -17.93 23.62
C ASP A 348 15.59 -17.18 24.96
N ASP A 349 16.38 -16.12 25.11
CA ASP A 349 16.28 -15.20 26.25
C ASP A 349 14.87 -14.59 26.31
N PHE A 350 14.31 -14.21 25.16
CA PHE A 350 12.96 -13.68 25.07
C PHE A 350 11.91 -14.70 25.53
N GLN A 351 11.96 -15.94 25.05
CA GLN A 351 10.99 -16.99 25.41
C GLN A 351 11.07 -17.39 26.88
N SER A 352 12.26 -17.28 27.49
CA SER A 352 12.49 -17.60 28.90
C SER A 352 12.28 -16.41 29.85
N ALA A 353 12.16 -15.19 29.31
CA ALA A 353 12.00 -13.97 30.09
C ALA A 353 10.74 -14.00 30.96
N ARG A 354 10.91 -13.78 32.26
CA ARG A 354 9.80 -13.71 33.22
C ARG A 354 9.19 -12.32 33.25
N LEU A 355 8.43 -12.02 32.20
CA LEU A 355 7.73 -10.75 32.09
C LEU A 355 6.48 -10.74 32.98
N GLY A 356 6.28 -9.65 33.72
CA GLY A 356 5.18 -9.50 34.66
C GLY A 356 4.57 -8.11 34.60
N VAL A 357 3.26 -8.03 34.84
CA VAL A 357 2.56 -6.78 35.12
C VAL A 357 2.04 -6.87 36.55
N ASP A 358 2.57 -6.01 37.41
CA ASP A 358 2.20 -5.97 38.83
C ASP A 358 1.10 -4.92 39.02
N SER A 359 -0.15 -5.36 39.24
CA SER A 359 -1.29 -4.45 39.37
C SER A 359 -1.17 -3.50 40.56
N GLU A 360 -0.49 -3.90 41.64
CA GLU A 360 -0.33 -3.08 42.85
C GLU A 360 0.52 -1.83 42.59
N GLN A 361 1.47 -1.90 41.66
CA GLN A 361 2.29 -0.75 41.26
C GLN A 361 1.52 0.29 40.45
N PHE A 362 0.43 -0.12 39.80
CA PHE A 362 -0.40 0.76 38.97
C PHE A 362 -1.63 1.25 39.71
N VAL A 363 -2.22 0.38 40.54
CA VAL A 363 -3.44 0.61 41.29
C VAL A 363 -3.25 -0.01 42.68
N PRO A 364 -2.87 0.78 43.69
CA PRO A 364 -2.72 0.30 45.06
C PRO A 364 -4.03 -0.32 45.58
N PHE A 365 -3.92 -1.30 46.47
CA PHE A 365 -5.04 -2.06 47.02
C PHE A 365 -6.18 -1.18 47.55
N GLU A 366 -5.85 -0.11 48.28
CA GLU A 366 -6.84 0.83 48.84
C GLU A 366 -7.63 1.56 47.75
N VAL A 367 -6.96 1.93 46.65
CA VAL A 367 -7.60 2.59 45.50
C VAL A 367 -8.48 1.59 44.76
N ARG A 368 -8.00 0.36 44.58
CA ARG A 368 -8.76 -0.72 43.95
C ARG A 368 -10.03 -1.05 44.73
N GLU A 369 -9.95 -1.26 46.04
CA GLU A 369 -11.13 -1.48 46.89
C GLU A 369 -12.15 -0.36 46.77
N ARG A 370 -11.69 0.90 46.71
CA ARG A 370 -12.57 2.06 46.53
C ARG A 370 -13.28 2.03 45.19
N LEU A 371 -12.57 1.67 44.11
CA LEU A 371 -13.13 1.61 42.76
C LEU A 371 -14.04 0.39 42.56
N ASP A 372 -13.78 -0.72 43.25
CA ASP A 372 -14.62 -1.93 43.18
C ASP A 372 -15.95 -1.77 43.92
N ARG A 373 -16.07 -0.79 44.82
CA ARG A 373 -17.35 -0.41 45.43
C ARG A 373 -18.29 0.32 44.48
N LEU A 374 -17.79 0.79 43.33
CA LEU A 374 -18.65 1.40 42.32
C LEU A 374 -19.61 0.35 41.74
N PRO A 375 -20.88 0.70 41.51
CA PRO A 375 -21.86 -0.26 41.01
C PRO A 375 -21.53 -0.68 39.58
N ASN A 376 -21.60 -1.99 39.30
CA ASN A 376 -21.51 -2.51 37.93
C ASN A 376 -22.85 -2.51 37.20
N GLN A 377 -23.94 -2.39 37.96
CA GLN A 377 -25.31 -2.43 37.46
C GLN A 377 -26.17 -1.44 38.25
N VAL A 378 -27.21 -0.94 37.60
CA VAL A 378 -28.24 -0.16 38.25
C VAL A 378 -29.62 -0.63 37.81
N THR A 379 -30.55 -0.69 38.76
CA THR A 379 -31.92 -1.13 38.48
C THR A 379 -32.75 0.03 37.97
N ILE A 380 -33.28 -0.08 36.75
CA ILE A 380 -34.19 0.89 36.12
C ILE A 380 -35.47 0.15 35.74
N ARG A 381 -36.60 0.52 36.37
CA ARG A 381 -37.93 -0.11 36.16
C ARG A 381 -37.88 -1.65 36.29
N ASP A 382 -37.35 -2.12 37.41
CA ASP A 382 -37.19 -3.55 37.76
C ASP A 382 -36.32 -4.36 36.77
N ARG A 383 -35.42 -3.68 36.06
CA ARG A 383 -34.43 -4.31 35.18
C ARG A 383 -33.03 -3.85 35.52
N ASP A 384 -32.11 -4.80 35.62
CA ASP A 384 -30.70 -4.49 35.83
C ASP A 384 -30.05 -4.06 34.52
N VAL A 385 -29.51 -2.84 34.54
CA VAL A 385 -28.83 -2.19 33.43
C VAL A 385 -27.34 -2.16 33.75
N GLU A 386 -26.53 -2.71 32.85
CA GLU A 386 -25.07 -2.72 32.98
C GLU A 386 -24.48 -1.31 32.82
N ILE A 387 -23.50 -0.98 33.67
CA ILE A 387 -22.74 0.25 33.64
C ILE A 387 -21.34 -0.06 33.08
N ASP A 388 -21.02 0.50 31.92
CA ASP A 388 -19.65 0.56 31.43
C ASP A 388 -19.02 1.91 31.84
N TYR A 389 -17.96 1.89 32.64
CA TYR A 389 -17.19 3.10 32.92
C TYR A 389 -16.29 3.45 31.74
N ASP A 390 -16.08 4.74 31.49
CA ASP A 390 -15.21 5.22 30.43
C ASP A 390 -14.62 6.60 30.78
N VAL A 391 -13.63 7.05 30.00
CA VAL A 391 -13.02 8.38 30.15
C VAL A 391 -13.17 9.14 28.84
N GLU A 392 -13.87 10.27 28.87
CA GLU A 392 -13.98 11.20 27.74
C GLU A 392 -12.89 12.28 27.85
N GLU A 393 -12.27 12.62 26.73
CA GLU A 393 -11.35 13.75 26.63
C GLU A 393 -12.00 14.78 25.68
N ARG A 394 -12.46 15.91 26.24
CA ARG A 394 -13.06 17.02 25.49
C ARG A 394 -12.39 18.31 25.91
N ASP A 395 -12.05 19.16 24.95
CA ASP A 395 -11.42 20.47 25.17
C ASP A 395 -10.14 20.42 26.03
N GLY A 396 -9.43 19.29 26.00
CA GLY A 396 -8.22 19.06 26.78
C GLY A 396 -8.45 18.65 28.24
N GLU A 397 -9.70 18.54 28.69
CA GLU A 397 -10.05 18.04 30.01
C GLU A 397 -10.52 16.58 29.95
N ARG A 398 -10.00 15.76 30.88
CA ARG A 398 -10.42 14.37 31.05
C ARG A 398 -11.55 14.29 32.05
N ARG A 399 -12.61 13.56 31.68
CA ARG A 399 -13.79 13.37 32.51
C ARG A 399 -14.22 11.91 32.51
N GLY A 400 -14.33 11.33 33.69
CA GLY A 400 -14.96 10.02 33.88
C GLY A 400 -16.45 10.08 33.55
N VAL A 401 -16.95 9.08 32.83
CA VAL A 401 -18.37 8.92 32.51
C VAL A 401 -18.84 7.49 32.78
N ALA A 402 -20.15 7.32 32.98
CA ALA A 402 -20.79 6.03 33.17
C ALA A 402 -21.77 5.78 32.01
N ARG A 403 -21.48 4.81 31.14
CA ARG A 403 -22.32 4.44 30.00
C ARG A 403 -23.33 3.38 30.42
N LEU A 404 -24.61 3.73 30.43
CA LEU A 404 -25.72 2.82 30.72
C LEU A 404 -26.12 2.05 29.44
N ARG A 405 -26.00 0.72 29.48
CA ARG A 405 -26.45 -0.16 28.39
C ARG A 405 -27.94 -0.44 28.46
N LEU A 406 -28.75 0.45 27.90
CA LEU A 406 -30.20 0.39 27.98
C LEU A 406 -30.80 -0.55 26.93
N PRO A 407 -31.80 -1.38 27.30
CA PRO A 407 -32.68 -2.03 26.33
C PRO A 407 -33.49 -0.99 25.54
N GLU A 408 -33.65 -1.18 24.24
CA GLU A 408 -34.32 -0.19 23.37
C GLU A 408 -35.72 0.22 23.86
N LYS A 409 -36.52 -0.74 24.34
CA LYS A 409 -37.87 -0.46 24.86
C LYS A 409 -37.85 0.48 26.07
N VAL A 410 -36.82 0.36 26.92
CA VAL A 410 -36.63 1.21 28.10
C VAL A 410 -36.16 2.58 27.64
N ALA A 411 -35.11 2.64 26.80
CA ALA A 411 -34.53 3.89 26.30
C ALA A 411 -35.54 4.84 25.65
N ARG A 412 -36.50 4.32 24.87
CA ARG A 412 -37.52 5.12 24.17
C ARG A 412 -38.54 5.81 25.07
N THR A 413 -38.73 5.31 26.28
CA THR A 413 -39.80 5.76 27.19
C THR A 413 -39.27 6.20 28.55
N LEU A 414 -37.96 6.13 28.75
CA LEU A 414 -37.28 6.57 29.97
C LEU A 414 -37.37 8.10 30.06
N THR A 415 -37.58 8.61 31.26
CA THR A 415 -37.56 10.04 31.56
C THR A 415 -36.30 10.43 32.32
N ALA A 416 -35.90 11.70 32.27
CA ALA A 416 -34.68 12.17 32.94
C ALA A 416 -34.72 11.95 34.48
N ALA A 417 -35.91 11.99 35.09
CA ALA A 417 -36.09 11.75 36.52
C ALA A 417 -35.89 10.28 36.94
N GLU A 418 -35.99 9.34 35.99
CA GLU A 418 -35.79 7.90 36.22
C GLU A 418 -34.33 7.48 35.98
N VAL A 419 -33.47 8.40 35.54
CA VAL A 419 -32.03 8.14 35.40
C VAL A 419 -31.40 8.19 36.80
N PRO A 420 -30.75 7.11 37.26
CA PRO A 420 -30.13 7.06 38.57
C PRO A 420 -29.04 8.13 38.74
N ALA A 421 -28.96 8.73 39.92
CA ALA A 421 -27.86 9.62 40.27
C ALA A 421 -26.58 8.79 40.49
N LEU A 422 -25.60 8.98 39.61
CA LEU A 422 -24.27 8.38 39.71
C LEU A 422 -23.26 9.44 40.17
N ASP A 423 -22.08 8.99 40.58
CA ASP A 423 -20.95 9.85 40.98
C ASP A 423 -20.35 10.66 39.81
N ARG A 424 -20.83 10.42 38.59
CA ARG A 424 -20.35 11.01 37.33
C ARG A 424 -21.47 11.10 36.28
N PRO A 425 -21.28 11.84 35.17
CA PRO A 425 -22.28 11.95 34.12
C PRO A 425 -22.63 10.60 33.49
N ALA A 426 -23.95 10.36 33.34
CA ALA A 426 -24.46 9.21 32.62
C ALA A 426 -24.45 9.46 31.10
N ARG A 427 -24.01 8.45 30.35
CA ARG A 427 -24.07 8.34 28.89
C ARG A 427 -24.92 7.14 28.53
N PHE A 428 -25.45 7.09 27.30
CA PHE A 428 -26.40 6.04 26.94
C PHE A 428 -25.94 5.25 25.72
N VAL A 429 -26.07 3.92 25.82
CA VAL A 429 -25.77 2.99 24.73
C VAL A 429 -26.95 2.02 24.59
N VAL A 430 -27.48 1.88 23.38
CA VAL A 430 -28.55 0.92 23.05
C VAL A 430 -28.09 0.00 21.94
N LEU A 431 -28.06 -1.30 22.21
CA LEU A 431 -27.70 -2.33 21.22
C LEU A 431 -28.94 -2.73 20.40
N ARG A 432 -28.87 -2.59 19.07
CA ARG A 432 -29.96 -2.92 18.12
C ARG A 432 -29.68 -4.19 17.30
N GLY A 433 -29.00 -5.19 17.89
CA GLY A 433 -28.73 -6.46 17.20
C GLY A 433 -27.96 -6.27 15.88
N GLN A 434 -28.59 -6.56 14.74
CA GLN A 434 -27.97 -6.39 13.41
C GLN A 434 -27.82 -4.94 12.95
N ARG A 435 -28.51 -3.98 13.59
CA ARG A 435 -28.48 -2.56 13.23
C ARG A 435 -27.46 -1.75 14.05
N GLY A 436 -26.43 -2.38 14.59
CA GLY A 436 -25.36 -1.71 15.35
C GLY A 436 -25.78 -1.17 16.73
N ALA A 437 -25.04 -0.18 17.24
CA ALA A 437 -25.26 0.43 18.55
C ALA A 437 -25.56 1.93 18.42
N VAL A 438 -26.56 2.42 19.15
CA VAL A 438 -26.84 3.86 19.24
C VAL A 438 -26.20 4.40 20.51
N ARG A 439 -25.32 5.39 20.36
CA ARG A 439 -24.64 6.09 21.46
C ARG A 439 -25.11 7.54 21.51
N ALA A 440 -25.32 8.07 22.71
CA ALA A 440 -25.72 9.46 22.91
C ALA A 440 -25.23 10.02 24.25
N ASP A 441 -25.02 11.34 24.27
CA ASP A 441 -24.54 12.07 25.44
C ASP A 441 -25.66 12.37 26.45
N THR A 442 -26.88 12.54 25.93
CA THR A 442 -28.09 12.87 26.68
C THR A 442 -29.22 11.91 26.30
N LEU A 443 -30.23 11.80 27.16
CA LEU A 443 -31.39 10.94 26.92
C LEU A 443 -32.25 11.45 25.76
N GLU A 444 -32.34 12.77 25.60
CA GLU A 444 -33.08 13.42 24.50
C GLU A 444 -32.43 13.11 23.14
N ASP A 445 -31.11 13.29 23.02
CA ASP A 445 -30.34 12.93 21.82
C ASP A 445 -30.44 11.42 21.54
N LEU A 446 -30.42 10.58 22.57
CA LEU A 446 -30.66 9.15 22.42
C LEU A 446 -32.03 8.86 21.80
N GLN A 447 -33.10 9.49 22.31
CA GLN A 447 -34.46 9.24 21.86
C GLN A 447 -34.70 9.77 20.44
N GLU A 448 -34.12 10.91 20.10
CA GLU A 448 -34.13 11.46 18.74
C GLU A 448 -33.45 10.50 17.75
N ARG A 449 -32.24 10.02 18.06
CA ARG A 449 -31.54 9.02 17.25
C ARG A 449 -32.27 7.68 17.18
N LEU A 450 -32.96 7.28 18.25
CA LEU A 450 -33.77 6.07 18.23
C LEU A 450 -35.06 6.24 17.41
N ALA A 451 -35.60 7.46 17.27
CA ALA A 451 -36.74 7.77 16.43
C ALA A 451 -36.41 7.69 14.94
N GLN A 452 -35.13 7.87 14.57
CA GLN A 452 -34.67 7.68 13.20
C GLN A 452 -34.73 6.19 12.78
N PRO A 453 -35.07 5.88 11.51
CA PRO A 453 -35.23 4.51 11.03
C PRO A 453 -33.93 3.68 11.09
N TRP A 454 -32.78 4.34 10.97
CA TRP A 454 -31.44 3.76 10.83
C TRP A 454 -30.54 4.22 11.98
N SER A 455 -29.54 3.42 12.35
CA SER A 455 -28.54 3.84 13.35
C SER A 455 -27.38 4.60 12.66
N PRO A 456 -26.66 5.49 13.36
CA PRO A 456 -25.48 6.17 12.80
C PRO A 456 -24.40 5.18 12.32
N ASP A 457 -24.20 4.06 13.03
CA ASP A 457 -23.28 2.98 12.64
C ASP A 457 -23.67 2.33 11.27
N GLU A 458 -24.95 2.43 10.85
CA GLU A 458 -25.47 1.94 9.56
C GLU A 458 -25.26 2.97 8.42
N VAL A 459 -25.04 4.24 8.76
CA VAL A 459 -24.75 5.33 7.81
C VAL A 459 -23.25 5.42 7.52
N GLU A 460 -22.39 4.99 8.46
CA GLU A 460 -20.94 4.85 8.28
C GLU A 460 -20.53 3.59 7.49
N GLU A 461 -21.30 2.49 7.50
CA GLU A 461 -21.13 1.38 6.53
C GLU A 461 -22.01 1.65 5.30
N THR A 462 -21.51 2.41 4.33
CA THR A 462 -22.27 2.61 3.08
C THR A 462 -22.35 1.33 2.24
N GLN A 463 -23.36 1.25 1.35
CA GLN A 463 -23.47 0.16 0.37
C GLN A 463 -22.23 0.07 -0.55
N ASP A 464 -21.52 1.19 -0.74
CA ASP A 464 -20.27 1.27 -1.50
C ASP A 464 -19.11 0.57 -0.76
N ASP A 465 -19.02 0.68 0.57
CA ASP A 465 -18.01 -0.03 1.38
C ASP A 465 -18.20 -1.56 1.34
N ARG A 466 -19.44 -2.03 1.23
CA ARG A 466 -19.73 -3.47 1.04
C ARG A 466 -19.34 -3.99 -0.34
N SER A 467 -19.24 -3.11 -1.34
CA SER A 467 -18.85 -3.47 -2.71
C SER A 467 -17.33 -3.43 -2.95
N MET A 468 -16.57 -2.76 -2.07
CA MET A 468 -15.12 -2.60 -2.17
C MET A 468 -14.31 -3.60 -1.33
N LEU A 469 -14.97 -4.48 -0.56
CA LEU A 469 -14.28 -5.55 0.16
C LEU A 469 -13.78 -6.61 -0.84
N SER A 470 -12.46 -6.79 -0.91
CA SER A 470 -11.86 -7.83 -1.76
C SER A 470 -12.42 -9.21 -1.39
N HIS A 471 -12.46 -10.11 -2.36
CA HIS A 471 -12.99 -11.48 -2.20
C HIS A 471 -12.37 -12.23 -1.00
N ALA A 472 -11.15 -11.85 -0.59
CA ALA A 472 -10.43 -12.40 0.55
C ALA A 472 -11.00 -11.94 1.92
N GLU A 473 -11.45 -10.69 2.07
CA GLU A 473 -12.02 -10.19 3.33
C GLU A 473 -13.43 -10.74 3.61
N SER A 474 -14.20 -10.99 2.54
CA SER A 474 -15.51 -11.67 2.64
C SER A 474 -15.36 -13.12 3.10
N GLU A 475 -14.32 -13.82 2.64
CA GLU A 475 -13.98 -15.18 3.05
C GLU A 475 -13.60 -15.24 4.55
N VAL A 476 -12.82 -14.26 5.03
CA VAL A 476 -12.39 -14.14 6.44
C VAL A 476 -13.58 -13.86 7.37
N ARG A 477 -14.51 -12.97 6.98
CA ARG A 477 -15.75 -12.72 7.74
C ARG A 477 -16.66 -13.95 7.78
N ARG A 478 -16.71 -14.75 6.71
CA ARG A 478 -17.49 -16.00 6.66
C ARG A 478 -16.94 -17.04 7.65
N ILE A 479 -15.63 -17.24 7.66
CA ILE A 479 -14.95 -18.18 8.57
C ILE A 479 -15.11 -17.74 10.04
N ALA A 480 -15.02 -16.43 10.32
CA ALA A 480 -15.25 -15.88 11.66
C ALA A 480 -16.71 -16.02 12.15
N GLY A 481 -17.68 -16.12 11.23
CA GLY A 481 -19.09 -16.38 11.53
C GLY A 481 -19.37 -17.85 11.88
N GLU A 482 -18.69 -18.79 11.23
CA GLU A 482 -18.82 -20.23 11.51
C GLU A 482 -18.25 -20.60 12.89
N PHE A 483 -17.12 -20.00 13.30
CA PHE A 483 -16.54 -20.20 14.63
C PHE A 483 -17.47 -19.72 15.76
N ARG A 484 -18.23 -18.64 15.56
CA ARG A 484 -19.19 -18.12 16.55
C ARG A 484 -20.43 -18.98 16.71
N ARG A 485 -20.83 -19.73 15.69
CA ARG A 485 -22.00 -20.64 15.77
C ARG A 485 -21.69 -21.91 16.55
N HIS A 486 -20.45 -22.40 16.52
CA HIS A 486 -20.06 -23.58 17.29
C HIS A 486 -19.88 -23.33 18.80
N GLN A 487 -19.77 -22.08 19.24
CA GLN A 487 -19.64 -21.74 20.67
C GLN A 487 -20.96 -21.55 21.43
N ARG A 488 -22.11 -21.39 20.74
CA ARG A 488 -23.42 -21.15 21.37
C ARG A 488 -24.34 -22.38 21.47
N GLY A 489 -23.85 -23.56 21.10
CA GLY A 489 -24.62 -24.82 21.12
C GLY A 489 -24.33 -25.76 22.29
N GLY A 490 -23.83 -25.26 23.43
CA GLY A 490 -23.44 -26.09 24.57
C GLY A 490 -24.04 -25.60 25.90
N ASP A 491 -24.90 -26.45 26.46
CA ASP A 491 -25.35 -26.54 27.86
C ASP A 491 -26.43 -25.61 28.42
N HIS A 492 -27.62 -26.18 28.64
CA HIS A 492 -28.35 -26.34 29.93
C HIS A 492 -29.36 -27.52 29.77
N ARG A 493 -29.15 -28.73 30.35
CA ARG A 493 -29.51 -29.25 31.71
C ARG A 493 -31.02 -29.08 32.07
N HIS A 494 -31.84 -30.02 32.59
CA HIS A 494 -31.69 -31.23 33.43
C HIS A 494 -33.03 -32.04 33.52
N GLY A 495 -32.96 -33.39 33.66
CA GLY A 495 -33.72 -34.23 34.65
C GLY A 495 -35.23 -34.51 34.43
N ALA A 496 -35.85 -35.67 34.72
CA ALA A 496 -35.53 -36.81 35.60
C ALA A 496 -36.39 -38.08 35.29
N ARG A 497 -35.86 -39.25 35.69
CA ARG A 497 -36.50 -40.50 36.18
C ARG A 497 -37.72 -41.14 35.46
N HIS A 498 -37.51 -42.35 34.92
CA HIS A 498 -38.09 -43.62 35.42
C HIS A 498 -37.40 -44.83 34.76
N GLY A 499 -36.99 -45.83 35.55
CA GLY A 499 -36.30 -47.06 35.09
C GLY A 499 -37.25 -48.21 34.69
N PRO A 500 -36.88 -49.48 34.93
CA PRO A 500 -35.76 -50.21 34.33
C PRO A 500 -36.20 -51.59 33.75
N ARG A 501 -35.50 -52.11 32.75
CA ARG A 501 -35.47 -53.53 32.29
C ARG A 501 -34.42 -53.59 31.18
N GLY A 502 -33.45 -54.49 31.10
CA GLY A 502 -33.10 -55.68 31.86
C GLY A 502 -32.22 -56.53 30.93
N GLY A 503 -31.12 -57.05 31.45
CA GLY A 503 -30.48 -58.26 30.92
C GLY A 503 -29.39 -58.10 29.85
N PRO A 504 -28.51 -59.10 29.73
CA PRO A 504 -27.05 -58.87 29.63
C PRO A 504 -26.40 -59.45 28.36
N ARG A 505 -25.12 -59.03 28.12
CA ARG A 505 -23.89 -59.74 27.62
C ARG A 505 -24.03 -61.14 26.96
N PRO A 506 -23.03 -61.70 26.21
CA PRO A 506 -21.65 -61.24 25.90
C PRO A 506 -21.11 -61.63 24.48
N SER A 507 -19.82 -61.28 24.24
CA SER A 507 -18.74 -62.09 23.61
C SER A 507 -18.82 -62.61 22.17
N GLY A 508 -17.70 -62.43 21.45
CA GLY A 508 -17.27 -63.31 20.34
C GLY A 508 -16.38 -62.55 19.34
N ARG A 509 -15.06 -62.52 19.48
CA ARG A 509 -14.07 -63.44 18.86
C ARG A 509 -14.21 -63.63 17.34
N GLY A 510 -13.09 -63.46 16.64
CA GLY A 510 -12.77 -64.16 15.37
C GLY A 510 -12.52 -63.21 14.20
N ARG A 511 -11.25 -63.10 13.76
CA ARG A 511 -10.73 -63.69 12.50
C ARG A 511 -11.45 -63.10 11.27
N GLY A 512 -10.80 -62.31 10.43
CA GLY A 512 -9.62 -62.70 9.65
C GLY A 512 -10.10 -63.19 8.29
N GLY A 513 -9.64 -62.59 7.19
CA GLY A 513 -9.96 -63.09 5.84
C GLY A 513 -9.91 -62.03 4.76
N SER A 514 -8.81 -62.04 4.02
CA SER A 514 -8.61 -61.49 2.68
C SER A 514 -9.53 -62.13 1.63
N ASN A 515 -9.96 -61.32 0.65
CA ASN A 515 -10.08 -61.60 -0.80
C ASN A 515 -10.98 -60.51 -1.41
N GLU A 516 -10.47 -59.66 -2.30
CA GLU A 516 -10.46 -59.87 -3.75
C GLU A 516 -11.82 -60.22 -4.37
N GLY A 517 -12.29 -59.32 -5.25
CA GLY A 517 -13.15 -59.66 -6.38
C GLY A 517 -14.47 -58.90 -6.47
N GLY A 518 -14.67 -58.18 -7.59
CA GLY A 518 -16.00 -58.14 -8.22
C GLY A 518 -16.58 -56.77 -8.58
N ARG A 519 -16.15 -56.25 -9.74
CA ARG A 519 -16.95 -55.70 -10.86
C ARG A 519 -18.40 -55.24 -10.62
N ALA A 520 -18.68 -54.00 -11.05
CA ALA A 520 -19.86 -53.56 -11.83
C ALA A 520 -19.77 -52.02 -11.96
N ARG A 521 -20.13 -51.28 -13.03
CA ARG A 521 -20.71 -51.47 -14.37
C ARG A 521 -20.51 -50.07 -15.05
N GLY A 522 -20.20 -50.03 -16.35
CA GLY A 522 -20.36 -48.82 -17.19
C GLY A 522 -21.86 -48.49 -17.42
N PRO A 523 -22.26 -47.55 -18.31
CA PRO A 523 -21.61 -47.02 -19.53
C PRO A 523 -21.51 -45.46 -19.53
N GLY A 524 -20.89 -44.72 -20.46
CA GLY A 524 -20.48 -44.93 -21.85
C GLY A 524 -21.17 -43.88 -22.75
N ARG A 525 -20.37 -43.03 -23.43
CA ARG A 525 -20.58 -42.27 -24.71
C ARG A 525 -19.83 -40.92 -24.62
N SER A 526 -18.66 -40.69 -25.24
CA SER A 526 -18.27 -40.66 -26.67
C SER A 526 -19.07 -39.67 -27.51
N SER A 527 -18.44 -38.59 -27.96
CA SER A 527 -18.12 -38.39 -29.40
C SER A 527 -17.38 -37.07 -29.67
N ASP A 528 -16.16 -37.23 -30.19
CA ASP A 528 -15.39 -36.32 -31.05
C ASP A 528 -16.06 -36.16 -32.43
N PRO A 529 -15.82 -35.06 -33.16
CA PRO A 529 -15.51 -35.21 -34.58
C PRO A 529 -14.34 -34.33 -35.07
N ARG A 530 -13.20 -34.99 -35.35
CA ARG A 530 -12.48 -35.08 -36.65
C ARG A 530 -12.26 -33.80 -37.52
N ARG A 531 -10.98 -33.43 -37.59
CA ARG A 531 -10.03 -33.51 -38.75
C ARG A 531 -10.37 -32.98 -40.17
N ARG A 532 -9.40 -32.17 -40.64
CA ARG A 532 -8.69 -32.11 -41.96
C ARG A 532 -9.24 -31.23 -43.10
N ARG A 533 -8.38 -30.31 -43.58
CA ARG A 533 -7.79 -30.36 -44.95
C ARG A 533 -6.53 -29.48 -45.10
N ARG A 534 -5.71 -29.87 -46.08
CA ARG A 534 -4.36 -29.39 -46.44
C ARG A 534 -4.37 -28.15 -47.36
N GLY A 535 -3.35 -27.30 -47.21
CA GLY A 535 -2.40 -26.85 -48.25
C GLY A 535 -2.88 -26.18 -49.53
N ARG A 536 -2.48 -24.91 -49.72
CA ARG A 536 -1.52 -24.47 -50.75
C ARG A 536 -0.80 -23.22 -50.27
#